data_AF-A0A371J3S1-F1
#
_entry.id   AF-A0A371J3S1-F1
#
_cell.length_a   1.000
_cell.length_b   1.000
_cell.length_c   1.000
_cell.angle_alpha   90.00
_cell.angle_beta   90.00
_cell.angle_gamma   90.00
#
_symmetry.space_group_name_H-M   'P 1'
#
loop_
_entity.id
_entity.type
_entity.pdbx_description
1 polymer ?
#
loop_
_entity_poly.entity_id
_entity_poly.type
_entity_poly.pdbx_seq_one_letter_code
_entity_poly.pdbx_strand_id
1 'polypeptide(L)'
;MKAYIPVQDFGNAFSTFVAQNKGVNKIDRIQEGGKDSVKIIIIFCIIISTIILIFSRYIMHLFISKNETKVISLGVEYLSVVSIFYLWIGFLFMFYGLFRGLGLLKICIVLTVISLGTIVVLAYILASTSLGERGIWWSIPIGWF
;
A
#
# COMPACT_ATOMS: atom_id res chain seq x y z
N MET A 1 -12.35 6.35 0.15
CA MET A 1 -11.89 5.73 1.40
C MET A 1 -10.55 5.07 1.13
N LYS A 2 -9.43 5.55 1.70
CA LYS A 2 -8.10 5.04 1.38
C LYS A 2 -7.90 3.72 2.12
N ALA A 3 -7.97 2.61 1.39
CA ALA A 3 -7.94 1.28 2.00
C ALA A 3 -6.56 0.93 2.63
N TYR A 4 -5.52 1.74 2.38
CA TYR A 4 -4.16 1.55 2.92
C TYR A 4 -3.91 2.17 4.31
N ILE A 5 -4.91 2.83 4.94
CA ILE A 5 -4.77 3.47 6.26
C ILE A 5 -4.21 2.52 7.34
N PRO A 6 -4.67 1.26 7.48
CA PRO A 6 -4.15 0.37 8.52
C PRO A 6 -2.65 0.09 8.39
N VAL A 7 -2.17 -0.02 7.15
CA VAL A 7 -0.77 -0.28 6.83
C VAL A 7 0.08 0.98 7.10
N GLN A 8 -0.47 2.16 6.83
CA GLN A 8 0.16 3.43 7.16
C GLN A 8 0.30 3.61 8.68
N ASP A 9 -0.72 3.27 9.45
CA ASP A 9 -0.69 3.35 10.91
C ASP A 9 0.30 2.35 11.51
N PHE A 10 0.39 1.15 10.93
CA PHE A 10 1.44 0.19 11.26
C PHE A 10 2.84 0.78 11.04
N GLY A 11 3.09 1.41 9.88
CA GLY A 11 4.36 2.07 9.60
C GLY A 11 4.70 3.19 10.59
N ASN A 12 3.71 3.96 11.03
CA ASN A 12 3.89 5.00 12.06
C ASN A 12 4.24 4.39 13.43
N ALA A 13 3.53 3.34 13.85
CA ALA A 13 3.83 2.63 15.10
C ALA A 13 5.24 2.02 15.07
N PHE A 14 5.61 1.40 13.95
CA PHE A 14 6.95 0.85 13.75
C PHE A 14 8.04 1.93 13.78
N SER A 15 7.79 3.10 13.19
CA SER A 15 8.70 4.25 13.29
C SER A 15 8.99 4.64 14.74
N THR A 16 7.96 4.68 15.59
CA THR A 16 8.12 4.99 17.02
C THR A 16 8.92 3.91 17.74
N PHE A 17 8.64 2.62 17.47
CA PHE A 17 9.41 1.51 18.01
C PHE A 17 10.90 1.59 17.64
N VAL A 18 11.20 1.87 16.36
CA VAL A 18 12.58 2.02 15.87
C VAL A 18 13.27 3.22 16.53
N ALA A 19 12.59 4.38 16.61
CA ALA A 19 13.14 5.58 17.21
C ALA A 19 13.49 5.39 18.71
N GLN A 20 12.60 4.73 19.46
CA GLN A 20 12.83 4.42 20.87
C GLN A 20 14.03 3.49 21.07
N ASN A 21 14.11 2.39 20.31
CA ASN A 21 15.22 1.44 20.43
C ASN A 21 16.55 2.03 19.95
N LYS A 22 16.52 2.90 18.93
CA LYS A 22 17.69 3.67 18.49
C LYS A 22 18.19 4.60 19.60
N GLY A 23 17.29 5.30 20.28
CA GLY A 23 17.64 6.23 21.37
C GLY A 23 18.38 5.58 22.55
N VAL A 24 18.16 4.27 22.77
CA VAL A 24 18.86 3.48 23.81
C VAL A 24 19.92 2.53 23.24
N ASN A 25 20.35 2.73 21.99
CA ASN A 25 21.36 1.92 21.27
C ASN A 25 21.06 0.40 21.18
N LYS A 26 19.78 0.00 21.24
CA LYS A 26 19.36 -1.41 21.12
C LYS A 26 19.07 -1.78 19.66
N ILE A 27 20.10 -1.78 18.82
CA ILE A 27 19.96 -2.06 17.38
C ILE A 27 19.50 -3.51 17.12
N ASP A 28 19.88 -4.46 17.98
CA ASP A 28 19.46 -5.87 17.85
C ASP A 28 17.92 -5.99 17.90
N ARG A 29 17.27 -5.22 18.78
CA ARG A 29 15.80 -5.18 18.88
C ARG A 29 15.14 -4.55 17.66
N ILE A 30 15.83 -3.67 16.95
CA ILE A 30 15.34 -3.10 15.67
C ILE A 30 15.34 -4.20 14.60
N GLN A 31 16.39 -5.04 14.55
CA GLN A 31 16.47 -6.15 13.60
C GLN A 31 15.42 -7.24 13.89
N GLU A 32 15.24 -7.61 15.16
CA GLU A 32 14.20 -8.55 15.60
C GLU A 32 12.80 -7.99 15.31
N GLY A 33 12.53 -6.75 15.71
CA GLY A 33 11.26 -6.08 15.44
C GLY A 33 10.99 -5.93 13.94
N GLY A 34 12.02 -5.77 13.11
CA GLY A 34 11.91 -5.81 11.66
C GLY A 34 11.43 -7.16 11.14
N LYS A 35 12.00 -8.27 11.61
CA LYS A 35 11.57 -9.63 11.23
C LYS A 35 10.13 -9.91 11.65
N ASP A 36 9.74 -9.48 12.84
CA ASP A 36 8.36 -9.64 13.31
C ASP A 36 7.38 -8.74 12.57
N SER A 37 7.80 -7.53 12.21
CA SER A 37 7.00 -6.62 11.38
C SER A 37 6.73 -7.19 10.00
N VAL A 38 7.72 -7.84 9.37
CA VAL A 38 7.53 -8.55 8.10
C VAL A 38 6.46 -9.63 8.23
N LYS A 39 6.50 -10.45 9.30
CA LYS A 39 5.48 -11.48 9.54
C LYS A 39 4.10 -10.87 9.72
N ILE A 40 3.98 -9.81 10.52
CA ILE A 40 2.71 -9.12 10.77
C ILE A 40 2.13 -8.56 9.47
N ILE A 41 2.95 -7.91 8.65
CA ILE A 41 2.53 -7.37 7.34
C ILE A 41 2.04 -8.48 6.42
N ILE A 42 2.80 -9.58 6.29
CA ILE A 42 2.41 -10.70 5.44
C ILE A 42 1.05 -11.26 5.89
N ILE A 43 0.87 -11.53 7.18
CA ILE A 43 -0.38 -12.06 7.73
C ILE A 43 -1.53 -11.08 7.50
N PHE A 44 -1.34 -9.80 7.84
CA PHE A 44 -2.34 -8.77 7.69
C PHE A 44 -2.76 -8.59 6.22
N CYS A 45 -1.79 -8.51 5.30
CA CYS A 45 -2.05 -8.38 3.88
C CYS A 45 -2.77 -9.61 3.32
N ILE A 46 -2.43 -10.84 3.74
CA ILE A 46 -3.16 -12.05 3.33
C ILE A 46 -4.62 -12.00 3.79
N ILE A 47 -4.86 -11.65 5.06
CA ILE A 47 -6.21 -11.56 5.62
C ILE A 47 -7.05 -10.52 4.87
N ILE A 48 -6.53 -9.30 4.72
CA ILE A 48 -7.23 -8.21 4.04
C ILE A 48 -7.46 -8.53 2.56
N SER A 49 -6.47 -9.10 1.87
CA SER A 49 -6.61 -9.45 0.46
C SER A 49 -7.66 -10.52 0.26
N THR A 50 -7.71 -11.52 1.15
CA THR A 50 -8.73 -12.58 1.13
C THR A 50 -10.13 -12.00 1.35
N ILE A 51 -10.29 -11.11 2.34
CA ILE A 51 -11.56 -10.42 2.60
C ILE A 51 -11.98 -9.61 1.39
N ILE A 52 -11.09 -8.81 0.80
CA ILE A 52 -11.42 -7.99 -0.38
C ILE A 52 -11.81 -8.86 -1.57
N LEU A 53 -11.10 -9.97 -1.83
CA LEU A 53 -11.43 -10.84 -2.96
C LEU A 53 -12.81 -11.49 -2.81
N ILE A 54 -13.14 -11.99 -1.61
CA ILE A 54 -14.43 -12.64 -1.32
C ILE A 54 -15.58 -11.61 -1.32
N PHE A 55 -15.38 -10.44 -0.73
CA PHE A 55 -16.42 -9.45 -0.50
C PHE A 55 -16.40 -8.27 -1.49
N SER A 56 -15.54 -8.28 -2.51
CA SER A 56 -15.38 -7.19 -3.50
C SER A 56 -16.70 -6.69 -4.07
N ARG A 57 -17.58 -7.61 -4.51
CA ARG A 57 -18.90 -7.27 -5.05
C ARG A 57 -19.83 -6.65 -4.01
N TYR A 58 -19.79 -7.15 -2.77
CA TYR A 58 -20.59 -6.58 -1.67
C TYR A 58 -20.12 -5.17 -1.32
N ILE A 59 -18.79 -4.97 -1.24
CA ILE A 59 -18.17 -3.66 -1.01
C ILE A 59 -18.60 -2.67 -2.10
N MET A 60 -18.58 -3.08 -3.38
CA MET A 60 -19.05 -2.22 -4.48
C MET A 60 -20.52 -1.81 -4.34
N HIS A 61 -21.38 -2.72 -3.88
CA HIS A 61 -22.81 -2.44 -3.66
C HIS A 61 -23.10 -1.50 -2.49
N LEU A 62 -22.15 -1.28 -1.58
CA LEU A 62 -22.30 -0.28 -0.50
C LEU A 62 -22.19 1.15 -1.03
N PHE A 63 -21.46 1.36 -2.13
CA PHE A 63 -21.20 2.70 -2.68
C PHE A 63 -21.94 2.97 -3.99
N ILE A 64 -22.33 1.92 -4.72
CA ILE A 64 -22.92 2.03 -6.05
C ILE A 64 -24.28 1.32 -6.09
N SER A 65 -25.27 2.03 -6.64
CA SER A 65 -26.61 1.49 -6.89
C SER A 65 -26.56 0.23 -7.76
N LYS A 66 -27.36 -0.78 -7.42
CA LYS A 66 -27.36 -2.10 -8.10
C LYS A 66 -27.60 -2.05 -9.61
N ASN A 67 -28.16 -0.96 -10.13
CA ASN A 67 -28.46 -0.77 -11.55
C ASN A 67 -27.20 -0.43 -12.39
N GLU A 68 -26.11 0.03 -11.77
CA GLU A 68 -24.84 0.42 -12.41
C GLU A 68 -23.90 -0.80 -12.56
N THR A 69 -24.39 -1.86 -13.21
CA THR A 69 -23.69 -3.17 -13.30
C THR A 69 -22.30 -3.08 -13.93
N LYS A 70 -22.11 -2.18 -14.89
CA LYS A 70 -20.82 -1.95 -15.57
C LYS A 70 -19.78 -1.32 -14.64
N VAL A 71 -20.19 -0.38 -13.79
CA VAL A 71 -19.31 0.27 -12.81
C VAL A 71 -18.95 -0.71 -11.69
N ILE A 72 -19.90 -1.56 -11.28
CA ILE A 72 -19.66 -2.62 -10.29
C ILE A 72 -18.63 -3.63 -10.81
N SER A 73 -18.72 -4.08 -12.07
CA SER A 73 -17.75 -5.05 -12.61
C SER A 73 -16.34 -4.45 -12.69
N LEU A 74 -16.22 -3.20 -13.13
CA LEU A 74 -14.94 -2.47 -13.18
C LEU A 74 -14.35 -2.29 -11.77
N GLY A 75 -15.16 -1.95 -10.78
CA GLY A 75 -14.69 -1.80 -9.40
C GLY A 75 -14.28 -3.11 -8.74
N VAL A 76 -14.96 -4.22 -9.05
CA VAL A 76 -14.55 -5.56 -8.60
C VAL A 76 -13.21 -5.96 -9.23
N GLU A 77 -13.03 -5.72 -10.52
CA GLU A 77 -11.76 -5.95 -11.22
C GLU A 77 -10.63 -5.16 -10.57
N TYR A 78 -10.84 -3.86 -10.33
CA TYR A 78 -9.87 -3.02 -9.64
C TYR A 78 -9.55 -3.50 -8.23
N LEU A 79 -10.55 -3.77 -7.38
CA LEU A 79 -10.34 -4.23 -6.01
C LEU A 79 -9.53 -5.53 -5.97
N SER A 80 -9.76 -6.42 -6.95
CA SER A 80 -9.04 -7.69 -7.08
C SER A 80 -7.59 -7.50 -7.51
N VAL A 81 -7.32 -6.54 -8.40
CA VAL A 81 -5.95 -6.19 -8.77
C VAL A 81 -5.23 -5.57 -7.57
N VAL A 82 -5.84 -4.58 -6.92
CA VAL A 82 -5.24 -3.87 -5.79
C VAL A 82 -4.95 -4.81 -4.61
N SER A 83 -5.83 -5.76 -4.31
CA SER A 83 -5.62 -6.72 -3.23
C SER A 83 -4.36 -7.57 -3.43
N ILE A 84 -3.99 -7.94 -4.66
CA ILE A 84 -2.75 -8.67 -4.91
C ILE A 84 -1.52 -7.80 -4.61
N PHE A 85 -1.61 -6.48 -4.87
CA PHE A 85 -0.52 -5.53 -4.62
C PHE A 85 -0.49 -4.97 -3.18
N TYR A 86 -1.43 -5.36 -2.31
CA TYR A 86 -1.46 -4.92 -0.90
C TYR A 86 -0.22 -5.36 -0.12
N LEU A 87 0.41 -6.46 -0.52
CA LEU A 87 1.64 -6.89 0.11
C LEU A 87 2.79 -5.91 -0.13
N TRP A 88 2.90 -5.41 -1.37
CA TRP A 88 3.93 -4.45 -1.77
C TRP A 88 3.79 -3.12 -1.04
N ILE A 89 2.57 -2.60 -0.92
CA ILE A 89 2.33 -1.37 -0.15
C ILE A 89 2.64 -1.57 1.34
N GLY A 90 2.37 -2.78 1.86
CA GLY A 90 2.78 -3.27 3.18
C GLY A 90 4.26 -3.01 3.48
N PHE A 91 5.12 -3.54 2.62
CA PHE A 91 6.55 -3.39 2.75
C PHE A 91 7.01 -1.93 2.59
N LEU A 92 6.45 -1.20 1.63
CA LEU A 92 6.80 0.20 1.40
C LEU A 92 6.58 1.07 2.65
N PHE A 93 5.42 0.94 3.29
CA PHE A 93 5.13 1.65 4.55
C PHE A 93 6.00 1.19 5.72
N MET A 94 6.37 -0.09 5.78
CA MET A 94 7.32 -0.59 6.78
C MET A 94 8.69 0.06 6.62
N PHE A 95 9.23 0.12 5.40
CA PHE A 95 10.51 0.76 5.11
C PHE A 95 10.45 2.26 5.38
N TYR A 96 9.34 2.92 5.05
CA TYR A 96 9.13 4.31 5.46
C TYR A 96 9.14 4.49 6.97
N GLY A 97 8.48 3.58 7.72
CA GLY A 97 8.53 3.57 9.17
C GLY A 97 9.96 3.38 9.69
N LEU A 98 10.71 2.43 9.13
CA LEU A 98 12.09 2.15 9.50
C LEU A 98 13.00 3.38 9.28
N PHE A 99 13.04 3.91 8.06
CA PHE A 99 13.91 5.03 7.72
C PHE A 99 13.54 6.29 8.52
N ARG A 100 12.24 6.54 8.76
CA ARG A 100 11.78 7.65 9.59
C ARG A 100 12.21 7.47 11.05
N GLY A 101 12.04 6.27 11.61
CA GLY A 101 12.48 5.94 12.97
C GLY A 101 14.01 6.00 13.13
N LEU A 102 14.76 5.72 12.07
CA LEU A 102 16.21 5.88 12.03
C LEU A 102 16.66 7.34 11.82
N GLY A 103 15.75 8.29 11.62
CA GLY A 103 16.07 9.70 11.35
C GLY A 103 16.60 9.96 9.92
N LEU A 104 16.48 8.98 9.03
CA LEU A 104 16.89 9.07 7.61
C LEU A 104 15.76 9.66 6.75
N LEU A 105 15.20 10.79 7.19
CA LEU A 105 14.02 11.41 6.56
C LEU A 105 14.25 11.78 5.08
N LYS A 106 15.49 12.13 4.71
CA LYS A 106 15.86 12.43 3.32
C LYS A 106 15.57 11.26 2.38
N ILE A 107 15.81 10.03 2.83
CA ILE A 107 15.54 8.81 2.05
C ILE A 107 14.02 8.63 1.86
N CYS A 108 13.23 8.85 2.93
CA CYS A 108 11.76 8.78 2.83
C CYS A 108 11.20 9.80 1.83
N ILE A 109 11.70 11.03 1.85
CA ILE A 109 11.24 12.09 0.94
C ILE A 109 11.56 11.71 -0.51
N VAL A 110 12.80 11.30 -0.80
CA VAL A 110 13.21 10.90 -2.15
C VAL A 110 12.37 9.72 -2.66
N LEU A 111 12.18 8.68 -1.85
CA LEU A 111 11.35 7.53 -2.22
C LEU A 111 9.88 7.93 -2.45
N THR A 112 9.33 8.82 -1.63
CA THR A 112 7.94 9.28 -1.78
C THR A 112 7.76 10.08 -3.06
N VAL A 113 8.71 10.97 -3.40
CA VAL A 113 8.68 11.74 -4.64
C VAL A 113 8.83 10.83 -5.86
N ILE A 114 9.74 9.86 -5.82
CA ILE A 114 9.92 8.90 -6.93
C ILE A 114 8.68 8.05 -7.11
N SER A 115 8.10 7.51 -6.03
CA SER A 115 6.90 6.68 -6.09
C SER A 115 5.72 7.48 -6.65
N LEU A 116 5.41 8.65 -6.09
CA LEU A 116 4.32 9.51 -6.60
C LEU A 116 4.58 9.99 -8.03
N GLY A 117 5.82 10.37 -8.34
CA GLY A 117 6.22 10.78 -9.68
C GLY A 117 6.00 9.66 -10.69
N THR A 118 6.38 8.43 -10.34
CA THR A 118 6.19 7.24 -11.17
C THR A 118 4.70 6.96 -11.39
N ILE A 119 3.87 7.05 -10.35
CA ILE A 119 2.41 6.89 -10.47
C ILE A 119 1.83 7.91 -11.46
N VAL A 120 2.23 9.19 -11.34
CA VAL A 120 1.71 10.27 -12.21
C VAL A 120 2.17 10.07 -13.64
N VAL A 121 3.46 9.83 -13.86
CA VAL A 121 4.02 9.62 -15.20
C VAL A 121 3.38 8.41 -15.87
N LEU A 122 3.28 7.28 -15.16
CA LEU A 122 2.64 6.08 -15.69
C LEU A 122 1.14 6.28 -15.91
N ALA A 123 0.44 7.04 -15.06
CA ALA A 123 -0.97 7.34 -15.27
C ALA A 123 -1.18 8.07 -16.61
N TYR A 124 -0.38 9.10 -16.89
CA TYR A 124 -0.47 9.84 -18.16
C TYR A 124 -0.10 8.98 -19.37
N ILE A 125 0.97 8.18 -19.26
CA ILE A 125 1.41 7.31 -20.37
C ILE A 125 0.38 6.21 -20.63
N LEU A 126 -0.02 5.45 -19.60
CA LEU A 126 -0.94 4.33 -19.78
C LEU A 126 -2.36 4.80 -20.13
N ALA A 127 -2.81 5.97 -19.65
CA ALA A 127 -4.09 6.53 -20.04
C ALA A 127 -4.15 6.92 -21.54
N SER A 128 -3.00 7.25 -22.14
CA SER A 128 -2.90 7.58 -23.56
C SER A 128 -2.86 6.36 -24.49
N THR A 129 -2.76 5.14 -23.93
CA THR A 129 -2.76 3.88 -24.70
C THR A 129 -4.16 3.28 -24.83
N SER A 130 -4.30 2.14 -25.53
CA SER A 130 -5.55 1.40 -25.70
C SER A 130 -6.21 0.94 -24.39
N LEU A 131 -5.52 1.06 -23.26
CA LEU A 131 -6.03 0.81 -21.91
C LEU A 131 -6.99 1.91 -21.42
N GLY A 132 -6.92 3.13 -21.95
CA GLY A 132 -7.77 4.25 -21.55
C GLY A 132 -7.79 4.44 -20.03
N GLU A 133 -8.99 4.55 -19.44
CA GLU A 133 -9.15 4.71 -17.99
C GLU A 133 -8.48 3.59 -17.18
N ARG A 134 -8.47 2.34 -17.67
CA ARG A 134 -7.83 1.20 -16.99
C ARG A 134 -6.33 1.43 -16.75
N GLY A 135 -5.68 2.19 -17.63
CA GLY A 135 -4.27 2.55 -17.48
C GLY A 135 -3.93 3.30 -16.19
N ILE A 136 -4.88 4.12 -15.71
CA ILE A 136 -4.75 4.87 -14.45
C ILE A 136 -4.80 3.94 -13.24
N TRP A 137 -5.59 2.86 -13.31
CA TRP A 137 -5.70 1.92 -12.19
C TRP A 137 -4.44 1.05 -12.08
N TRP A 138 -3.82 0.71 -13.22
CA TRP A 138 -2.58 -0.06 -13.27
C TRP A 138 -1.33 0.77 -12.91
N SER A 139 -1.34 2.10 -13.10
CA SER A 139 -0.19 2.93 -12.73
C SER A 139 0.05 2.99 -11.21
N ILE A 140 -1.01 2.83 -10.41
CA ILE A 140 -0.97 2.84 -8.95
C ILE A 140 -0.10 1.70 -8.40
N PRO A 141 -0.36 0.40 -8.70
CA PRO A 141 0.47 -0.69 -8.21
C PRO A 141 1.89 -0.68 -8.80
N ILE A 142 2.08 -0.22 -10.04
CA ILE A 142 3.42 -0.14 -10.64
C ILE A 142 4.26 0.95 -9.98
N GLY A 143 3.66 2.08 -9.59
CA GLY A 143 4.37 3.14 -8.88
C GLY A 143 4.63 2.87 -7.40
N TRP A 144 4.24 1.70 -6.87
CA TRP A 144 4.64 1.22 -5.55
C TRP A 144 5.97 0.46 -5.55
N PHE A 145 6.64 0.34 -6.69
CA PHE A 145 8.04 -0.11 -6.80
C PHE A 145 9.04 0.98 -6.40
#